data_AF-A0A7I8JFV6-F1
#
_entry.id   AF-A0A7I8JFV6-F1
#
_cell.length_a   1.000
_cell.length_b   1.000
_cell.length_c   1.000
_cell.angle_alpha   90.00
_cell.angle_beta   90.00
_cell.angle_gamma   90.00
#
_symmetry.space_group_name_H-M   'P 1'
#
loop_
_entity.id
_entity.type
_entity.pdbx_description
1 polymer ?
#
loop_
_entity_poly.entity_id
_entity_poly.type
_entity_poly.pdbx_seq_one_letter_code
_entity_poly.pdbx_strand_id
1 'polypeptide(L)'
;MDTTRAGQWKLNVDGASQGNPGSSGGGGILRDSTGCILFAFSNFYNIQTNTVAEAMAIRDGLFLCEEQNITNIVLESDSKVLVDMLRADSCPHWRLKNIWADIMRCRGRITTITHQF
;
A
#
# COMPACT_ATOMS: atom_id res chain seq x y z
N MET A 1 7.56 13.69 -10.58
CA MET A 1 8.16 12.89 -11.68
C MET A 1 8.29 11.47 -11.19
N ASP A 2 7.77 10.48 -11.91
CA ASP A 2 7.88 9.06 -11.56
C ASP A 2 9.37 8.65 -11.65
N THR A 3 10.05 8.46 -10.51
CA THR A 3 11.49 8.19 -10.46
C THR A 3 11.81 6.71 -10.20
N THR A 4 11.03 5.77 -10.75
CA THR A 4 11.42 4.35 -10.72
C THR A 4 12.54 4.08 -11.70
N ARG A 5 13.56 3.36 -11.26
CA ARG A 5 14.69 2.91 -12.10
C ARG A 5 14.35 1.58 -12.77
N ALA A 6 15.08 1.23 -13.82
CA ALA A 6 14.96 -0.08 -14.46
C ALA A 6 15.12 -1.21 -13.41
N GLY A 7 14.20 -2.18 -13.42
CA GLY A 7 14.15 -3.27 -12.44
C GLY A 7 13.42 -2.94 -11.13
N GLN A 8 12.84 -1.73 -10.99
CA GLN A 8 11.93 -1.37 -9.89
C GLN A 8 10.47 -1.45 -10.33
N TRP A 9 9.62 -1.81 -9.38
CA TRP A 9 8.17 -1.78 -9.53
C TRP A 9 7.58 -0.71 -8.63
N LYS A 10 6.75 0.18 -9.17
CA LYS A 10 6.02 1.18 -8.39
C LYS A 10 4.64 0.67 -8.05
N LEU A 11 4.36 0.50 -6.76
CA LEU A 11 3.05 0.16 -6.24
C LEU A 11 2.40 1.44 -5.69
N ASN A 12 1.43 1.96 -6.42
CA ASN A 12 0.56 3.05 -5.96
C ASN A 12 -0.69 2.46 -5.33
N VAL A 13 -1.05 2.92 -4.15
CA VAL A 13 -2.28 2.51 -3.47
C VAL A 13 -3.02 3.70 -2.89
N ASP A 14 -4.33 3.56 -2.79
CA ASP A 14 -5.27 4.53 -2.22
C ASP A 14 -6.45 3.77 -1.60
N GLY A 15 -6.87 4.21 -0.42
CA GLY A 15 -7.95 3.63 0.36
C GLY A 15 -8.88 4.71 0.89
N ALA A 16 -10.13 4.69 0.43
CA ALA A 16 -11.12 5.70 0.77
C ALA A 16 -12.20 5.17 1.72
N SER A 17 -12.77 6.07 2.52
CA SER A 17 -13.97 5.81 3.32
C SER A 17 -14.99 6.94 3.22
N GLN A 18 -16.26 6.59 3.02
CA GLN A 18 -17.41 7.49 3.07
C GLN A 18 -17.87 7.68 4.53
N GLY A 19 -17.04 8.37 5.31
CA GLY A 19 -17.18 8.54 6.76
C GLY A 19 -15.89 8.16 7.48
N ASN A 20 -15.87 8.20 8.81
CA ASN A 20 -14.70 7.76 9.58
C ASN A 20 -15.10 7.25 10.99
N PRO A 21 -15.74 6.07 11.09
CA PRO A 21 -15.84 5.03 10.06
C PRO A 21 -17.02 5.22 9.08
N GLY A 22 -16.92 4.60 7.90
CA GLY A 22 -17.93 4.63 6.86
C GLY A 22 -17.72 3.53 5.81
N SER A 23 -18.56 3.49 4.78
CA SER A 23 -18.40 2.55 3.66
C SER A 23 -17.06 2.77 2.96
N SER A 24 -16.23 1.74 2.90
CA SER A 24 -14.83 1.87 2.49
C SER A 24 -14.44 0.90 1.39
N GLY A 25 -13.48 1.31 0.59
CA GLY A 25 -12.79 0.48 -0.38
C GLY A 25 -11.39 1.01 -0.61
N GLY A 26 -10.64 0.32 -1.43
CA GLY A 26 -9.31 0.77 -1.83
C GLY A 26 -8.80 -0.04 -2.99
N GLY A 27 -7.65 0.34 -3.48
CA GLY A 27 -7.07 -0.27 -4.66
C GLY A 27 -5.66 0.21 -4.90
N GLY A 28 -5.14 -0.20 -6.05
CA GLY A 28 -3.81 0.18 -6.44
C GLY A 28 -3.41 -0.32 -7.80
N ILE A 29 -2.26 0.17 -8.25
CA ILE A 29 -1.65 -0.14 -9.54
C ILE A 29 -0.19 -0.45 -9.29
N LEU A 30 0.28 -1.56 -9.87
CA LEU A 30 1.70 -1.87 -9.97
C LEU A 30 2.19 -1.58 -11.39
N ARG A 31 3.21 -0.74 -11.53
CA ARG A 31 3.80 -0.37 -12.82
C ARG A 31 5.33 -0.46 -12.82
N ASP A 32 5.91 -0.68 -13.99
CA ASP A 32 7.36 -0.65 -14.18
C ASP A 32 7.90 0.80 -14.33
N SER A 33 9.20 0.95 -14.55
CA SER A 33 9.85 2.24 -14.76
C SER A 33 9.47 2.97 -16.06
N THR A 34 8.84 2.28 -17.00
CA THR A 34 8.31 2.88 -18.24
C THR A 34 6.87 3.36 -18.07
N GLY A 35 6.25 3.06 -16.93
CA GLY A 35 4.84 3.32 -16.66
C GLY A 35 3.92 2.20 -17.14
N CYS A 36 4.46 1.09 -17.66
CA CYS A 36 3.65 -0.05 -18.08
C CYS A 36 3.05 -0.74 -16.85
N ILE A 37 1.73 -0.91 -16.85
CA ILE A 37 0.99 -1.53 -15.76
C ILE A 37 1.12 -3.04 -15.86
N LEU A 38 1.56 -3.68 -14.77
CA LEU A 38 1.54 -5.13 -14.64
C LEU A 38 0.18 -5.61 -14.12
N PHE A 39 -0.35 -4.94 -13.10
CA PHE A 39 -1.71 -5.19 -12.61
C PHE A 39 -2.32 -3.95 -11.96
N ALA A 40 -3.64 -3.96 -11.88
CA ALA A 40 -4.45 -3.04 -11.08
C ALA A 40 -5.47 -3.85 -10.27
N PHE A 41 -5.84 -3.34 -9.10
CA PHE A 41 -6.83 -3.98 -8.23
C PHE A 41 -7.71 -2.95 -7.53
N SER A 42 -8.90 -3.41 -7.11
CA SER A 42 -9.82 -2.64 -6.29
C SER A 42 -10.65 -3.60 -5.45
N ASN A 43 -10.83 -3.32 -4.16
CA ASN A 43 -11.56 -4.15 -3.21
C ASN A 43 -12.51 -3.30 -2.35
N PHE A 44 -13.64 -3.91 -2.00
CA PHE A 44 -14.55 -3.36 -1.00
C PHE A 44 -14.17 -3.86 0.40
N TYR A 45 -14.07 -2.94 1.35
CA TYR A 45 -13.57 -3.22 2.71
C TYR A 45 -14.63 -3.16 3.80
N ASN A 46 -15.91 -3.07 3.42
CA ASN A 46 -17.03 -2.85 4.32
C ASN A 46 -16.88 -1.52 5.08
N ILE A 47 -17.35 -1.47 6.33
CA ILE A 47 -17.27 -0.28 7.16
C ILE A 47 -15.89 -0.19 7.81
N GLN A 48 -15.08 0.78 7.40
CA GLN A 48 -13.75 1.03 7.97
C GLN A 48 -13.52 2.51 8.22
N THR A 49 -12.48 2.83 8.98
CA THR A 49 -11.90 4.19 9.04
C THR A 49 -11.01 4.44 7.83
N ASN A 50 -10.78 5.70 7.46
CA ASN A 50 -9.92 6.05 6.32
C ASN A 50 -8.53 5.37 6.40
N THR A 51 -7.86 5.49 7.55
CA THR A 51 -6.54 4.88 7.77
C THR A 51 -6.53 3.36 7.69
N VAL A 52 -7.66 2.70 7.99
CA VAL A 52 -7.76 1.23 7.87
C VAL A 52 -7.96 0.85 6.40
N ALA A 53 -8.76 1.59 5.64
CA ALA A 53 -8.92 1.37 4.20
C ALA A 53 -7.58 1.50 3.47
N GLU A 54 -6.82 2.55 3.76
CA GLU A 54 -5.45 2.75 3.25
C GLU A 54 -4.52 1.58 3.59
N ALA A 55 -4.51 1.14 4.85
CA ALA A 55 -3.65 0.04 5.28
C ALA A 55 -4.04 -1.29 4.59
N MET A 56 -5.34 -1.52 4.37
CA MET A 56 -5.83 -2.69 3.64
C MET A 56 -5.43 -2.63 2.16
N ALA A 57 -5.47 -1.45 1.53
CA ALA A 57 -4.99 -1.28 0.15
C ALA A 57 -3.50 -1.59 0.01
N ILE A 58 -2.65 -1.11 0.94
CA ILE A 58 -1.22 -1.46 1.01
C ILE A 58 -1.06 -2.98 1.13
N ARG A 59 -1.75 -3.61 2.08
CA ARG A 59 -1.66 -5.07 2.32
C ARG A 59 -2.02 -5.86 1.07
N ASP A 60 -3.17 -5.56 0.46
CA ASP A 60 -3.67 -6.29 -0.70
C ASP A 60 -2.71 -6.15 -1.90
N GLY A 61 -2.18 -4.95 -2.14
CA GLY A 61 -1.17 -4.73 -3.19
C GLY A 61 0.14 -5.50 -2.94
N LEU A 62 0.59 -5.57 -1.68
CA LEU A 62 1.78 -6.34 -1.31
C LEU A 62 1.57 -7.85 -1.43
N PHE A 63 0.37 -8.35 -1.12
CA PHE A 63 0.02 -9.76 -1.31
C PHE A 63 0.01 -10.14 -2.79
N LEU A 64 -0.58 -9.31 -3.66
CA LEU A 64 -0.50 -9.52 -5.11
C LEU A 64 0.95 -9.51 -5.62
N CYS A 65 1.81 -8.66 -5.05
CA CYS A 65 3.23 -8.70 -5.35
C CYS A 65 3.92 -9.98 -4.84
N GLU A 66 3.56 -10.48 -3.66
CA GLU A 66 4.08 -11.74 -3.12
C GLU A 66 3.68 -12.93 -4.01
N GLU A 67 2.41 -13.02 -4.41
CA GLU A 67 1.88 -14.08 -5.28
C GLU A 67 2.60 -14.14 -6.63
N GLN A 68 3.00 -12.99 -7.18
CA GLN A 68 3.75 -12.89 -8.43
C GLN A 68 5.27 -12.90 -8.25
N ASN A 69 5.74 -13.15 -7.02
CA ASN A 69 7.15 -13.15 -6.63
C ASN A 69 7.91 -11.85 -6.98
N ILE A 70 7.21 -10.72 -6.95
CA ILE A 70 7.74 -9.39 -7.24
C ILE A 70 8.50 -8.85 -6.04
N THR A 71 9.64 -8.25 -6.30
CA THR A 71 10.51 -7.61 -5.30
C THR A 71 10.95 -6.24 -5.82
N ASN A 72 11.75 -5.50 -5.04
CA ASN A 72 12.24 -4.17 -5.39
C ASN A 72 11.12 -3.16 -5.64
N ILE A 73 10.18 -3.13 -4.69
CA ILE A 73 8.95 -2.33 -4.77
C ILE A 73 9.20 -0.94 -4.18
N VAL A 74 8.82 0.08 -4.94
CA VAL A 74 8.62 1.45 -4.47
C VAL A 74 7.14 1.61 -4.12
N LEU A 75 6.82 1.64 -2.83
CA LEU A 75 5.46 1.82 -2.35
C LEU A 75 5.12 3.32 -2.25
N GLU A 76 4.02 3.73 -2.87
CA GLU A 76 3.49 5.09 -2.82
C GLU A 76 2.04 5.08 -2.30
N SER A 77 1.79 5.87 -1.25
CA SER A 77 0.48 6.11 -0.65
C SER A 77 0.37 7.59 -0.26
N ASP A 78 -0.83 8.15 -0.25
CA ASP A 78 -1.13 9.52 0.20
C ASP A 78 -1.34 9.61 1.73
N SER A 79 -1.35 8.47 2.43
CA SER A 79 -1.51 8.39 3.87
C SER A 79 -0.19 8.65 4.59
N LYS A 80 0.06 9.91 4.95
CA LYS A 80 1.26 10.30 5.71
C LYS A 80 1.44 9.48 6.99
N VAL A 81 0.34 9.15 7.67
CA VAL A 81 0.33 8.33 8.89
C VAL A 81 0.96 6.96 8.62
N LEU A 82 0.53 6.27 7.57
CA LEU A 82 1.04 4.93 7.26
C LEU A 82 2.45 4.99 6.68
N VAL A 83 2.77 5.99 5.88
CA VAL A 83 4.13 6.22 5.39
C VAL A 83 5.11 6.42 6.56
N ASP A 84 4.75 7.24 7.54
CA ASP A 84 5.59 7.48 8.71
C ASP A 84 5.70 6.22 9.59
N MET A 85 4.61 5.45 9.76
CA MET A 85 4.65 4.14 10.43
C MET A 85 5.61 3.17 9.73
N LEU A 86 5.54 3.06 8.40
CA LEU A 86 6.38 2.15 7.59
C LEU A 86 7.84 2.54 7.58
N ARG A 87 8.13 3.84 7.65
CA ARG A 87 9.50 4.34 7.79
C ARG A 87 10.07 4.10 9.19
N ALA A 88 9.23 4.20 10.22
CA ALA A 88 9.62 3.95 11.60
C ALA A 88 9.57 2.46 11.99
N ASP A 89 9.12 1.58 11.09
CA ASP A 89 8.79 0.16 11.35
C ASP A 89 8.02 -0.02 12.68
N SER A 90 7.06 0.87 12.95
CA SER A 90 6.28 0.86 14.19
C SER A 90 4.79 1.11 13.96
N CYS A 91 3.95 0.37 14.67
CA CYS A 91 2.50 0.50 14.62
C CYS A 91 1.95 0.89 16.00
N PRO A 92 1.77 2.20 16.27
CA PRO A 92 1.25 2.66 17.56
C PRO A 92 -0.24 2.38 17.75
N HIS A 93 -0.99 2.08 16.68
CA HIS A 93 -2.45 1.96 16.74
C HIS A 93 -2.93 0.50 16.76
N TRP A 94 -3.61 0.09 17.85
CA TRP A 94 -4.03 -1.30 18.06
C TRP A 94 -4.96 -1.86 16.97
N ARG A 95 -5.84 -1.04 16.38
CA ARG A 95 -6.75 -1.47 15.29
C ARG A 95 -6.01 -1.93 14.03
N LEU A 96 -4.77 -1.48 13.83
CA LEU A 96 -3.98 -1.83 12.66
C LEU A 96 -3.11 -3.07 12.89
N LYS A 97 -3.01 -3.62 14.11
CA LYS A 97 -2.04 -4.67 14.46
C LYS A 97 -2.03 -5.87 13.51
N ASN A 98 -3.19 -6.38 13.14
CA ASN A 98 -3.29 -7.55 12.26
C ASN A 98 -2.86 -7.20 10.82
N ILE A 99 -3.39 -6.10 10.29
CA ILE A 99 -3.03 -5.60 8.95
C ILE A 99 -1.54 -5.25 8.89
N TRP A 100 -0.99 -4.70 9.97
CA TRP A 100 0.41 -4.36 10.11
C TRP A 100 1.29 -5.60 10.10
N ALA A 101 0.91 -6.66 10.80
CA ALA A 101 1.65 -7.93 10.77
C ALA A 101 1.70 -8.50 9.34
N ASP A 102 0.60 -8.41 8.61
CA ASP A 102 0.52 -8.82 7.20
C ASP A 102 1.44 -7.98 6.31
N ILE A 103 1.42 -6.65 6.46
CA ILE A 103 2.32 -5.75 5.72
C ILE A 103 3.78 -6.06 6.05
N MET A 104 4.08 -6.31 7.34
CA MET A 104 5.44 -6.58 7.81
C MET A 104 6.00 -7.90 7.31
N ARG A 105 5.14 -8.90 7.09
CA ARG A 105 5.54 -10.15 6.41
C ARG A 105 6.08 -9.87 5.01
N CYS A 106 5.51 -8.92 4.28
CA CYS A 106 5.94 -8.56 2.93
C CYS A 106 6.97 -7.41 2.88
N ARG A 107 7.37 -6.86 4.04
CA ARG A 107 8.24 -5.67 4.15
C ARG A 107 9.57 -5.78 3.40
N GLY A 108 10.15 -6.98 3.36
CA GLY A 108 11.42 -7.25 2.67
C GLY A 108 11.38 -7.03 1.15
N ARG A 109 10.19 -6.93 0.55
CA ARG A 109 10.02 -6.64 -0.89
C ARG A 109 10.07 -5.14 -1.19
N ILE A 110 9.81 -4.30 -0.18
CA ILE A 110 9.75 -2.84 -0.29
C ILE A 110 11.15 -2.26 -0.14
N THR A 111 11.63 -1.57 -1.17
CA THR A 111 12.94 -0.89 -1.15
C THR A 111 12.80 0.59 -0.85
N THR A 112 11.70 1.23 -1.25
CA THR A 112 11.47 2.67 -1.02
C THR A 112 10.02 2.91 -0.65
N ILE A 113 9.78 3.85 0.28
CA ILE A 113 8.44 4.29 0.68
C ILE A 113 8.32 5.79 0.40
N THR A 114 7.39 6.15 -0.48
CA THR A 114 7.11 7.50 -0.94
C THR A 114 5.71 7.94 -0.50
N HIS A 115 5.57 9.24 -0.24
CA HIS A 115 4.29 9.87 0.10
C HIS A 115 3.84 10.71 -1.08
N GLN A 116 2.58 10.55 -1.51
CA GLN A 116 1.99 11.33 -2.59
C GLN A 116 1.22 12.54 -2.02
N PHE A 117 1.41 13.72 -2.61
CA PHE A 117 0.74 14.97 -2.25
C PHE A 117 -0.18 15.42 -3.39
#